data_AF-A0A7W0YLN2-F1
#
_entry.id   AF-A0A7W0YLN2-F1
#
_cell.length_a   1.000
_cell.length_b   1.000
_cell.length_c   1.000
_cell.angle_alpha   90.00
_cell.angle_beta   90.00
_cell.angle_gamma   90.00
#
_symmetry.space_group_name_H-M   'P 1'
#
loop_
_entity.id
_entity.type
_entity.pdbx_description
1 polymer ?
#
loop_
_entity_poly.entity_id
_entity_poly.type
_entity_poly.pdbx_seq_one_letter_code
_entity_poly.pdbx_strand_id
1 'polypeptide(L)'
;MTCPRCGSDKNSFLSTRRIWKCKGCGKQFSVKLGTIFEDSPIGLDKWLPAIWLLVNAKNGISSYELHRALGVTQKTAWFMLHRIRLAMQTKTFTK
;
A
#
# COMPACT_ATOMS: atom_id res chain seq x y z
N MET A 1 9.96 -12.15 8.65
CA MET A 1 9.83 -10.80 8.04
C MET A 1 11.09 -10.01 8.33
N THR A 2 12.00 -10.02 7.38
CA THR A 2 13.34 -9.44 7.57
C THR A 2 13.25 -7.91 7.67
N CYS A 3 14.03 -7.31 8.58
CA CYS A 3 14.05 -5.85 8.70
C CYS A 3 14.65 -5.21 7.44
N PRO A 4 13.95 -4.30 6.76
CA PRO A 4 14.43 -3.69 5.51
C PRO A 4 15.66 -2.77 5.70
N ARG A 5 16.05 -2.47 6.94
CA ARG A 5 17.22 -1.61 7.22
C ARG A 5 18.46 -2.33 7.72
N CYS A 6 18.31 -3.46 8.39
CA CYS A 6 19.46 -4.16 9.00
C CYS A 6 19.49 -5.66 8.69
N GLY A 7 18.57 -6.18 7.87
CA GLY A 7 18.57 -7.59 7.46
C GLY A 7 18.29 -8.58 8.60
N SER A 8 17.94 -8.11 9.80
CA SER A 8 17.72 -9.00 10.95
C SER A 8 16.31 -9.61 10.92
N ASP A 9 16.21 -10.91 11.21
CA ASP A 9 14.93 -11.64 11.31
C ASP A 9 14.27 -11.55 12.69
N LYS A 10 15.00 -11.07 13.69
CA LYS A 10 14.47 -10.85 15.04
C LYS A 10 13.64 -9.57 15.08
N ASN A 11 12.33 -9.73 15.02
CA ASN A 11 11.35 -8.65 15.10
C ASN A 11 10.29 -8.95 16.18
N SER A 12 9.60 -7.92 16.63
CA SER A 12 8.44 -8.01 17.52
C SER A 12 7.28 -7.27 16.89
N PHE A 13 6.13 -7.92 16.80
CA PHE A 13 4.92 -7.32 16.27
C PHE A 13 4.17 -6.57 17.37
N LEU A 14 3.89 -5.28 17.12
CA LEU A 14 3.06 -4.45 17.99
C LEU A 14 1.62 -4.48 17.46
N SER A 15 0.78 -5.32 18.04
CA SER A 15 -0.61 -5.51 17.62
C SER A 15 -1.45 -4.23 17.73
N THR A 16 -1.20 -3.40 18.75
CA THR A 16 -1.91 -2.13 19.01
C THR A 16 -1.77 -1.12 17.87
N ARG A 17 -0.61 -1.09 17.19
CA ARG A 17 -0.36 -0.17 16.07
C ARG A 17 -0.21 -0.86 14.73
N ARG A 18 -0.30 -2.20 14.68
CA ARG A 18 -0.05 -3.05 13.49
C ARG A 18 1.30 -2.76 12.82
N ILE A 19 2.33 -2.55 13.63
CA ILE A 19 3.69 -2.17 13.21
C ILE A 19 4.68 -3.22 13.72
N TRP A 20 5.69 -3.51 12.90
CA TRP A 20 6.81 -4.36 13.28
C TRP A 20 7.92 -3.51 13.89
N LYS A 21 8.46 -3.93 15.03
CA LYS A 21 9.66 -3.35 15.62
C LYS A 21 10.81 -4.33 15.45
N CYS A 22 11.89 -3.90 14.81
CA CYS A 22 13.09 -4.71 14.73
C CYS A 22 13.79 -4.74 16.09
N LYS A 23 14.17 -5.94 16.58
CA LYS A 23 14.99 -6.07 17.80
C LYS A 23 16.48 -5.83 17.55
N GLY A 24 16.94 -5.95 16.31
CA GLY A 24 18.34 -5.69 15.92
C GLY A 24 18.68 -4.19 15.86
N CYS A 25 17.86 -3.40 15.14
CA CYS A 25 18.11 -1.96 14.99
C CYS A 25 17.16 -1.04 15.80
N GLY A 26 16.24 -1.61 16.59
CA GLY A 26 15.28 -0.87 17.41
C GLY A 26 14.20 -0.11 16.65
N LYS A 27 14.32 -0.01 15.32
CA LYS A 27 13.46 0.79 14.44
C LYS A 27 12.15 0.08 14.13
N GLN A 28 11.10 0.88 13.94
CA GLN A 28 9.77 0.43 13.56
C GLN A 28 9.60 0.48 12.04
N PHE A 29 8.88 -0.49 11.50
CA PHE A 29 8.49 -0.55 10.08
C PHE A 29 7.10 -1.18 9.94
N SER A 30 6.34 -0.77 8.92
CA SER A 30 5.06 -1.39 8.59
C SER A 30 5.23 -2.39 7.45
N VAL A 31 4.21 -3.21 7.21
CA VAL A 31 4.17 -4.10 6.02
C VAL A 31 4.07 -3.30 4.72
N LYS A 32 3.66 -2.03 4.80
CA LYS A 32 3.56 -1.13 3.64
C LYS A 32 4.92 -0.53 3.25
N LEU A 33 5.95 -0.68 4.08
CA LEU A 33 7.23 -0.01 3.89
C LEU A 33 7.94 -0.56 2.64
N GLY A 34 8.37 0.34 1.75
CA GLY A 34 8.95 -0.02 0.45
C GLY A 34 7.92 -0.37 -0.63
N THR A 35 6.63 -0.11 -0.41
CA THR A 35 5.56 -0.41 -1.40
C THR A 35 4.78 0.83 -1.81
N ILE A 36 3.97 0.72 -2.87
CA ILE A 36 3.00 1.77 -3.23
C ILE A 36 2.00 2.14 -2.13
N PHE A 37 1.88 1.32 -1.09
CA PHE A 37 1.01 1.56 0.05
C PHE A 37 1.68 2.43 1.14
N GLU A 38 2.99 2.66 1.04
CA GLU A 38 3.77 3.40 2.03
C GLU A 38 3.26 4.84 2.24
N ASP A 39 3.31 5.34 3.47
CA ASP A 39 2.81 6.68 3.86
C ASP A 39 1.32 6.94 3.53
N SER A 40 0.53 5.90 3.26
CA SER A 40 -0.92 6.05 3.08
C SER A 40 -1.68 5.68 4.37
N PRO A 41 -2.59 6.55 4.86
CA PRO A 41 -3.50 6.20 5.95
C PRO A 41 -4.59 5.21 5.50
N ILE A 42 -4.71 4.99 4.19
CA ILE A 42 -5.69 4.09 3.56
C ILE A 42 -5.34 2.64 3.90
N GLY A 43 -6.30 1.88 4.42
CA GLY A 43 -6.10 0.47 4.73
C GLY A 43 -5.95 -0.40 3.48
N LEU A 44 -5.32 -1.57 3.64
CA LEU A 44 -5.13 -2.51 2.52
C LEU A 44 -6.45 -3.07 2.00
N ASP A 45 -7.48 -3.08 2.84
CA ASP A 45 -8.87 -3.40 2.51
C ASP A 45 -9.44 -2.52 1.38
N LYS A 46 -8.94 -1.28 1.22
CA LYS A 46 -9.34 -0.42 0.09
C LYS A 46 -8.35 -0.47 -1.06
N TRP A 47 -7.07 -0.67 -0.78
CA TRP A 47 -6.03 -0.75 -1.81
C TRP A 47 -6.16 -1.99 -2.70
N LEU A 48 -6.44 -3.17 -2.11
CA LEU A 48 -6.52 -4.40 -2.89
C LEU A 48 -7.71 -4.39 -3.88
N PRO A 49 -8.94 -4.00 -3.48
CA PRO A 49 -10.03 -3.83 -4.43
C PRO A 49 -9.75 -2.72 -5.45
N ALA A 50 -9.03 -1.66 -5.10
CA ALA A 50 -8.67 -0.62 -6.06
C ALA A 50 -7.77 -1.14 -7.19
N ILE A 51 -6.78 -1.96 -6.84
CA ILE A 51 -5.90 -2.62 -7.82
C ILE A 51 -6.73 -3.60 -8.67
N TRP A 52 -7.57 -4.42 -8.03
CA TRP A 52 -8.41 -5.38 -8.72
C TRP A 52 -9.34 -4.71 -9.75
N LEU A 53 -10.02 -3.63 -9.36
CA LEU A 53 -10.89 -2.85 -10.25
C LEU A 53 -10.12 -2.28 -11.45
N LEU A 54 -8.92 -1.77 -11.21
CA LEU A 54 -8.11 -1.19 -12.27
C LEU A 54 -7.59 -2.24 -13.25
N VAL A 55 -7.13 -3.40 -12.75
CA VAL A 55 -6.60 -4.49 -13.59
C VAL A 55 -7.70 -5.15 -14.42
N ASN A 56 -8.92 -5.27 -13.89
CA ASN A 56 -10.05 -5.86 -14.61
C ASN A 56 -10.73 -4.87 -15.59
N ALA A 57 -10.45 -3.57 -15.49
CA ALA A 57 -11.03 -2.57 -16.38
C ALA A 57 -10.30 -2.54 -17.73
N LYS A 58 -10.95 -3.08 -18.78
CA LYS A 58 -10.40 -3.11 -20.15
C LYS A 58 -9.94 -1.74 -20.68
N ASN A 59 -10.64 -0.67 -20.32
CA ASN A 59 -10.36 0.70 -20.77
C ASN A 59 -9.78 1.59 -19.67
N GLY A 60 -9.38 1.00 -18.54
CA GLY A 60 -9.04 1.74 -17.32
C GLY A 60 -10.28 2.25 -16.57
N ILE A 61 -10.07 2.70 -15.33
CA ILE A 61 -11.12 3.22 -14.45
C ILE A 61 -10.83 4.69 -14.10
N SER A 62 -11.88 5.52 -14.07
CA SER A 62 -11.78 6.92 -13.64
C SER A 62 -11.71 7.03 -12.10
N SER A 63 -11.21 8.16 -11.60
CA SER A 63 -11.20 8.43 -10.15
C SER A 63 -12.60 8.53 -9.55
N TYR A 64 -13.59 8.96 -10.35
CA TYR A 64 -14.99 9.05 -9.93
C TYR A 64 -15.65 7.67 -9.80
N GLU A 65 -15.37 6.74 -10.71
CA GLU A 65 -15.85 5.36 -10.59
C GLU A 65 -15.20 4.66 -9.40
N LEU A 66 -13.89 4.81 -9.24
CA LEU A 66 -13.16 4.21 -8.12
C LEU A 66 -13.63 4.76 -6.76
N HIS A 67 -13.89 6.07 -6.67
CA HIS A 67 -14.44 6.71 -5.49
C HIS A 67 -15.80 6.11 -5.08
N ARG A 68 -16.70 5.96 -6.05
CA ARG A 68 -18.04 5.38 -5.84
C ARG A 68 -17.95 3.92 -5.42
N ALA A 69 -17.07 3.14 -6.04
CA ALA A 69 -16.89 1.72 -5.73
C ALA A 69 -16.31 1.48 -4.32
N LEU A 70 -15.37 2.32 -3.87
CA LEU A 70 -14.66 2.12 -2.59
C LEU A 70 -15.19 2.96 -1.42
N GLY A 71 -16.14 3.86 -1.67
CA GLY A 71 -16.65 4.81 -0.67
C GLY A 71 -15.53 5.65 -0.03
N VAL A 72 -14.50 6.00 -0.81
CA VAL A 72 -13.41 6.91 -0.35
C VAL A 72 -13.78 8.36 -0.67
N THR A 73 -12.85 9.32 -0.68
CA THR A 73 -13.12 10.61 -1.36
C THR A 73 -12.58 10.55 -2.78
N GLN A 74 -13.08 11.39 -3.69
CA GLN A 74 -12.54 11.48 -5.05
C GLN A 74 -11.04 11.76 -5.06
N LYS A 75 -10.56 12.65 -4.16
CA LYS A 75 -9.13 12.97 -3.99
C LYS A 75 -8.33 11.74 -3.57
N THR A 76 -8.86 10.93 -2.64
CA THR A 76 -8.24 9.67 -2.23
C THR A 76 -8.19 8.68 -3.40
N ALA A 77 -9.27 8.53 -4.16
CA ALA A 77 -9.31 7.66 -5.33
C ALA A 77 -8.31 8.09 -6.40
N TRP A 78 -8.19 9.39 -6.67
CA TRP A 78 -7.19 9.93 -7.59
C TRP A 78 -5.76 9.63 -7.14
N PHE A 79 -5.46 9.82 -5.86
CA PHE A 79 -4.16 9.47 -5.27
C PHE A 79 -3.82 7.97 -5.42
N MET A 80 -4.81 7.10 -5.16
CA MET A 80 -4.66 5.66 -5.33
C MET A 80 -4.37 5.30 -6.79
N LEU A 81 -5.15 5.83 -7.73
CA LEU A 81 -4.97 5.59 -9.16
C LEU A 81 -3.58 5.97 -9.65
N HIS A 82 -3.09 7.14 -9.25
CA HIS A 82 -1.76 7.59 -9.65
C HIS A 82 -0.66 6.61 -9.23
N ARG A 83 -0.71 6.15 -7.97
CA ARG A 83 0.28 5.20 -7.46
C ARG A 83 0.16 3.80 -8.09
N ILE A 84 -1.06 3.31 -8.31
CA ILE A 84 -1.28 2.01 -8.95
C ILE A 84 -0.79 2.05 -10.39
N ARG A 85 -1.13 3.10 -11.16
CA ARG A 85 -0.68 3.25 -12.55
C ARG A 85 0.84 3.38 -12.65
N LEU A 86 1.48 4.11 -11.75
CA LEU A 86 2.93 4.20 -11.69
C LEU A 86 3.57 2.83 -11.44
N ALA A 87 3.08 2.06 -10.47
CA ALA A 87 3.58 0.70 -10.23
C ALA A 87 3.37 -0.26 -11.41
N MET A 88 2.26 -0.11 -12.14
CA MET A 88 2.03 -0.92 -13.35
C MET A 88 3.02 -0.60 -14.47
N GLN A 89 3.50 0.65 -14.58
CA GLN A 89 4.57 1.00 -15.52
C GLN A 89 5.89 0.33 -15.12
N THR A 90 6.24 0.33 -13.84
CA THR A 90 7.45 -0.28 -13.30
C THR A 90 7.35 -1.82 -13.17
N LYS A 91 6.17 -2.40 -13.42
CA LYS A 91 5.83 -3.83 -13.21
C LYS A 91 6.14 -4.37 -11.81
N THR A 92 6.34 -3.49 -10.83
CA THR A 92 6.78 -3.83 -9.47
C THR A 92 5.99 -2.98 -8.48
N PHE A 93 5.56 -3.58 -7.37
CA PHE A 93 4.88 -2.87 -6.28
C PHE A 93 5.83 -2.10 -5.35
N THR A 94 7.13 -2.23 -5.59
CA THR A 94 8.20 -1.53 -4.89
C THR A 94 8.26 -0.08 -5.39
N LYS A 95 8.40 0.86 -4.45
CA LYS A 95 8.61 2.27 -4.76
C LYS A 95 10.02 2.54 -5.26
#